data_AF-A0A8K0WFL8-F1
#
_entry.id   AF-A0A8K0WFL8-F1
#
_cell.length_a   1.000
_cell.length_b   1.000
_cell.length_c   1.000
_cell.angle_alpha   90.00
_cell.angle_beta   90.00
_cell.angle_gamma   90.00
#
_symmetry.space_group_name_H-M   'P 1'
#
loop_
_entity.id
_entity.type
_entity.pdbx_description
1 polymer ?
#
loop_
_entity_poly.entity_id
_entity_poly.type
_entity_poly.pdbx_seq_one_letter_code
_entity_poly.pdbx_strand_id
1 'polypeptide(L)'
;MVTVMPSDENGPVHGYNTRLNSRDLEHKAMLLCTDKPGDNSWKWYGLEDTVPGMDHKMNQQQDFREMGILNVVEGAWVYEHRFAWKELEKEEPVLLTDGMLAAVYADKDMVIFGDKLFSDPWRSNPSPKALKSSCISVGDAIGKHSSHLSVVMVHELAHWFGGRDNYGKLNIADHTAVTKAGKPLYDNNGAVEEHNTPPTGDNYHRLKTCEYPPSLFPLDVANVRHNSGPAKAITNADSYSVFALMMYLDEWDWSSGGNAKVPGTKRKDPPAP
;
A
#
# COMPACT_ATOMS: atom_id res chain seq x y z
N MET A 1 12.61 17.83 -25.21
CA MET A 1 11.18 18.14 -25.26
C MET A 1 10.45 16.96 -24.65
N VAL A 2 9.85 17.15 -23.47
CA VAL A 2 8.96 16.16 -22.86
C VAL A 2 7.57 16.48 -23.39
N THR A 3 6.98 15.58 -24.16
CA THR A 3 5.61 15.70 -24.62
C THR A 3 4.70 15.25 -23.49
N VAL A 4 4.27 16.20 -22.66
CA VAL A 4 3.19 15.99 -21.70
C VAL A 4 1.90 15.94 -22.51
N MET A 5 1.13 14.87 -22.39
CA MET A 5 -0.20 14.81 -23.01
C MET A 5 -1.09 15.90 -22.38
N PRO A 6 -1.90 16.64 -23.16
CA PRO A 6 -2.73 17.74 -22.65
C PRO A 6 -3.67 17.22 -21.54
N SER A 7 -3.66 17.88 -20.38
CA SER A 7 -4.38 17.51 -19.16
C SER A 7 -5.88 17.76 -19.22
N ASP A 8 -6.34 18.39 -20.29
CA ASP A 8 -7.66 18.95 -20.52
C ASP A 8 -8.68 17.94 -21.06
N GLU A 9 -8.29 16.68 -21.31
CA GLU A 9 -9.19 15.61 -21.80
C GLU A 9 -9.27 14.36 -20.87
N ASN A 10 -8.70 14.39 -19.66
CA ASN A 10 -8.54 13.19 -18.80
C ASN A 10 -9.41 13.12 -17.53
N GLY A 11 -10.37 14.03 -17.33
CA GLY A 11 -11.33 13.92 -16.23
C GLY A 11 -12.72 13.49 -16.73
N PRO A 12 -13.28 12.32 -16.34
CA PRO A 12 -14.72 12.22 -16.33
C PRO A 12 -15.26 13.16 -15.25
N VAL A 13 -16.41 13.75 -15.56
CA VAL A 13 -17.26 14.57 -14.69
C VAL A 13 -17.57 13.88 -13.37
N HIS A 14 -17.20 12.59 -13.17
CA HIS A 14 -17.25 11.89 -11.90
C HIS A 14 -15.98 11.17 -11.36
N GLY A 15 -15.05 11.91 -10.73
CA GLY A 15 -14.23 11.42 -9.61
C GLY A 15 -14.84 11.88 -8.27
N TYR A 16 -15.68 11.02 -7.66
CA TYR A 16 -16.75 11.41 -6.72
C TYR A 16 -16.59 10.65 -5.42
N ASN A 17 -16.19 11.30 -4.34
CA ASN A 17 -16.51 10.74 -3.05
C ASN A 17 -17.98 11.03 -2.74
N THR A 18 -18.79 9.97 -2.61
CA THR A 18 -19.93 9.96 -1.68
C THR A 18 -20.15 8.56 -1.06
N ARG A 19 -19.10 7.90 -0.55
CA ARG A 19 -19.07 6.49 -0.05
C ARG A 19 -18.76 5.46 -1.14
N LEU A 20 -17.49 5.11 -1.34
CA LEU A 20 -17.04 4.02 -2.23
C LEU A 20 -17.58 2.65 -1.81
N ASN A 21 -18.85 2.45 -2.12
CA ASN A 21 -19.58 1.20 -2.08
C ASN A 21 -20.25 0.88 -3.43
N SER A 22 -19.96 1.63 -4.50
CA SER A 22 -20.18 1.14 -5.86
C SER A 22 -18.81 0.74 -6.41
N ARG A 23 -18.47 -0.53 -6.60
CA ARG A 23 -18.82 -1.37 -7.76
C ARG A 23 -18.68 -0.73 -9.14
N ASP A 24 -18.46 0.58 -9.25
CA ASP A 24 -18.24 1.25 -10.52
C ASP A 24 -16.75 1.31 -10.79
N LEU A 25 -16.30 0.36 -11.62
CA LEU A 25 -14.92 0.15 -12.06
C LEU A 25 -14.33 1.31 -12.90
N GLU A 26 -15.05 2.43 -13.01
CA GLU A 26 -14.68 3.59 -13.84
C GLU A 26 -13.88 4.66 -13.08
N HIS A 27 -13.82 4.58 -11.74
CA HIS A 27 -13.05 5.53 -10.92
C HIS A 27 -11.55 5.23 -10.95
N LYS A 28 -10.76 6.17 -11.51
CA LYS A 28 -9.29 6.11 -11.52
C LYS A 28 -8.73 6.88 -10.33
N ALA A 29 -7.83 6.26 -9.57
CA ALA A 29 -7.05 6.99 -8.58
C ALA A 29 -6.19 8.06 -9.24
N MET A 30 -6.05 9.21 -8.59
CA MET A 30 -4.92 10.09 -8.87
C MET A 30 -3.66 9.49 -8.26
N LEU A 31 -2.62 9.37 -9.07
CA LEU A 31 -1.30 8.94 -8.62
C LEU A 31 -0.49 10.19 -8.28
N LEU A 32 -0.15 10.37 -7.01
CA LEU A 32 0.75 11.41 -6.55
C LEU A 32 2.12 10.81 -6.30
N CYS A 33 3.14 11.28 -7.03
CA CYS A 33 4.53 10.93 -6.79
C CYS A 33 5.19 12.11 -6.09
N THR A 34 5.59 11.95 -4.84
CA THR A 34 6.31 13.00 -4.12
C THR A 34 7.79 12.87 -4.47
N ASP A 35 8.23 13.31 -5.65
CA ASP A 35 9.63 13.16 -6.08
C ASP A 35 10.59 14.10 -5.34
N LYS A 36 10.07 15.10 -4.61
CA LYS A 36 10.81 15.90 -3.62
C LYS A 36 10.03 16.03 -2.30
N PRO A 37 10.73 16.06 -1.16
CA PRO A 37 10.13 16.50 0.10
C PRO A 37 9.48 17.88 -0.07
N GLY A 38 8.18 17.99 0.18
CA GLY A 38 7.44 19.26 0.11
C GLY A 38 6.88 19.64 -1.26
N ASP A 39 7.00 18.83 -2.32
CA ASP A 39 6.35 19.09 -3.62
C ASP A 39 4.81 18.84 -3.61
N ASN A 40 4.24 18.73 -2.40
CA ASN A 40 2.83 18.47 -2.16
C ASN A 40 2.08 19.80 -2.21
N SER A 41 1.55 20.15 -3.39
CA SER A 41 0.80 21.39 -3.69
C SER A 41 -0.56 21.50 -3.01
N TRP A 42 -0.67 21.04 -1.77
CA TRP A 42 -1.82 21.31 -0.91
C TRP A 42 -1.78 22.76 -0.47
N LYS A 43 -2.93 23.43 -0.54
CA LYS A 43 -3.06 24.81 -0.09
C LYS A 43 -4.18 24.92 0.92
N TRP A 44 -3.94 25.69 1.98
CA TRP A 44 -4.94 25.95 3.00
C TRP A 44 -6.03 26.89 2.49
N TYR A 45 -7.28 26.58 2.85
CA TYR A 45 -8.46 27.42 2.68
C TYR A 45 -9.29 27.35 3.96
N GLY A 46 -9.58 28.52 4.55
CA GLY A 46 -10.48 28.65 5.69
C GLY A 46 -11.95 28.48 5.28
N LEU A 47 -12.83 28.35 6.27
CA LEU A 47 -14.27 28.11 6.05
C LEU A 47 -14.97 29.16 5.18
N GLU A 48 -14.50 30.41 5.21
CA GLU A 48 -15.07 31.53 4.46
C GLU A 48 -14.43 31.75 3.09
N ASP A 49 -13.37 31.02 2.76
CA ASP A 49 -12.66 31.13 1.49
C ASP A 49 -13.42 30.40 0.37
N THR A 50 -13.15 30.83 -0.87
CA THR A 50 -13.61 30.16 -2.09
C THR A 50 -12.41 29.54 -2.79
N VAL A 51 -12.46 28.23 -3.02
CA VAL A 51 -11.42 27.50 -3.75
C VAL A 51 -11.51 27.86 -5.25
N PRO A 52 -10.39 28.05 -5.96
CA PRO A 52 -10.40 28.27 -7.40
C PRO A 52 -11.23 27.23 -8.14
N GLY A 53 -12.14 27.68 -9.00
CA GLY A 53 -13.04 26.81 -9.76
C GLY A 53 -14.35 26.44 -9.03
N MET A 54 -14.56 26.91 -7.79
CA MET A 54 -15.81 26.76 -7.05
C MET A 54 -16.58 28.08 -6.99
N ASP A 55 -17.91 28.00 -6.95
CA ASP A 55 -18.83 29.15 -6.88
C ASP A 55 -19.39 29.41 -5.47
N HIS A 56 -18.93 28.63 -4.48
CA HIS A 56 -19.40 28.66 -3.10
C HIS A 56 -18.23 28.53 -2.12
N LYS A 57 -18.47 28.92 -0.87
CA LYS A 57 -17.48 28.89 0.21
C LYS A 57 -17.21 27.48 0.71
N MET A 58 -16.08 27.30 1.40
CA MET A 58 -15.71 26.02 2.02
C MET A 58 -16.76 25.47 2.99
N ASN A 59 -17.39 26.31 3.82
CA ASN A 59 -18.48 25.89 4.71
C ASN A 59 -19.78 25.48 4.02
N GLN A 60 -19.87 25.68 2.70
CA GLN A 60 -21.02 25.27 1.89
C GLN A 60 -20.80 23.94 1.17
N GLN A 61 -19.59 23.35 1.27
CA GLN A 61 -19.27 22.04 0.70
C GLN A 61 -20.15 20.94 1.31
N GLN A 62 -20.59 19.98 0.47
CA GLN A 62 -21.36 18.83 0.96
C GLN A 62 -20.55 18.02 1.98
N ASP A 63 -19.28 17.74 1.67
CA ASP A 63 -18.35 17.02 2.55
C ASP A 63 -18.18 17.70 3.92
N PHE A 64 -18.18 19.04 3.94
CA PHE A 64 -18.16 19.81 5.19
C PHE A 64 -19.43 19.55 6.01
N ARG A 65 -20.61 19.54 5.38
CA ARG A 65 -21.89 19.27 6.08
C ARG A 65 -21.97 17.84 6.61
N GLU A 66 -21.32 16.89 5.97
CA GLU A 66 -21.24 15.50 6.41
C GLU A 66 -20.29 15.32 7.61
N MET A 67 -19.21 16.12 7.70
CA MET A 67 -18.30 16.14 8.85
C MET A 67 -18.66 17.14 9.95
N GLY A 68 -19.54 18.10 9.63
CA GLY A 68 -19.94 19.26 10.44
C GLY A 68 -20.78 18.95 11.68
N ILE A 69 -20.74 17.72 12.20
CA ILE A 69 -21.30 17.39 13.52
C ILE A 69 -20.33 17.81 14.64
N LEU A 70 -19.05 18.03 14.32
CA LEU A 70 -18.02 18.43 15.27
C LEU A 70 -17.58 19.86 14.92
N ASN A 71 -18.01 20.86 15.70
CA ASN A 71 -17.62 22.28 15.63
C ASN A 71 -16.10 22.52 15.87
N VAL A 72 -15.24 21.78 15.19
CA VAL A 72 -13.81 21.68 15.51
C VAL A 72 -12.93 21.97 14.28
N VAL A 73 -13.49 21.94 13.06
CA VAL A 73 -12.76 22.23 11.81
C VAL A 73 -12.78 23.73 11.47
N GLU A 74 -11.61 24.34 11.22
CA GLU A 74 -11.46 25.74 10.80
C GLU A 74 -11.16 25.92 9.29
N GLY A 75 -10.90 24.83 8.58
CA GLY A 75 -10.65 24.86 7.14
C GLY A 75 -10.24 23.51 6.58
N ALA A 76 -9.69 23.53 5.36
CA ALA A 76 -9.09 22.35 4.76
C ALA A 76 -7.85 22.71 3.95
N TRP A 77 -6.93 21.76 3.91
CA TRP A 77 -5.93 21.69 2.86
C TRP A 77 -6.56 21.11 1.59
N VAL A 78 -6.35 21.77 0.46
CA VAL A 78 -6.96 21.42 -0.82
C VAL A 78 -5.91 21.14 -1.88
N TYR A 79 -6.09 20.05 -2.61
CA TYR A 79 -5.28 19.69 -3.77
C TYR A 79 -6.15 19.03 -4.84
N GLU A 80 -6.21 19.58 -6.07
CA GLU A 80 -6.95 19.00 -7.20
C GLU A 80 -8.38 18.55 -6.81
N HIS A 81 -9.14 19.47 -6.18
CA HIS A 81 -10.50 19.25 -5.65
C HIS A 81 -10.65 18.21 -4.52
N ARG A 82 -9.56 17.80 -3.88
CA ARG A 82 -9.58 16.89 -2.73
C ARG A 82 -9.34 17.66 -1.45
N PHE A 83 -10.03 17.26 -0.39
CA PHE A 83 -10.08 18.00 0.87
C PHE A 83 -9.50 17.19 2.01
N ALA A 84 -8.54 17.78 2.71
CA ALA A 84 -8.06 17.31 4.00
C ALA A 84 -8.47 18.34 5.06
N TRP A 85 -9.67 18.16 5.61
CA TRP A 85 -10.24 19.04 6.63
C TRP A 85 -9.46 18.93 7.95
N LYS A 86 -9.22 20.08 8.59
CA LYS A 86 -8.39 20.18 9.79
C LYS A 86 -8.92 21.21 10.76
N GLU A 87 -8.55 21.02 12.03
CA GLU A 87 -8.90 21.95 13.08
C GLU A 87 -8.14 23.26 12.94
N LEU A 88 -6.87 23.20 12.50
CA LEU A 88 -6.00 24.36 12.41
C LEU A 88 -5.16 24.31 11.13
N GLU A 89 -4.84 25.47 10.55
CA GLU A 89 -3.98 25.57 9.35
C GLU A 89 -2.64 24.85 9.56
N LYS A 90 -2.04 24.97 10.75
CA LYS A 90 -0.76 24.34 11.09
C LYS A 90 -0.77 22.80 11.03
N GLU A 91 -1.94 22.18 10.97
CA GLU A 91 -2.08 20.72 10.86
C GLU A 91 -2.03 20.30 9.39
N GLU A 92 -0.83 20.29 8.82
CA GLU A 92 -0.65 19.84 7.43
C GLU A 92 -1.21 18.41 7.20
N PRO A 93 -1.60 18.07 5.96
CA PRO A 93 -2.02 16.72 5.61
C PRO A 93 -0.84 15.76 5.82
N VAL A 94 -1.02 14.78 6.70
CA VAL A 94 -0.09 13.66 6.82
C VAL A 94 -0.36 12.72 5.65
N LEU A 95 0.44 12.86 4.58
CA LEU A 95 0.30 12.08 3.34
C LEU A 95 1.05 10.75 3.39
N LEU A 96 2.16 10.67 4.12
CA LEU A 96 2.89 9.45 4.42
C LEU A 96 3.53 9.63 5.79
N THR A 97 3.49 8.60 6.64
CA THR A 97 4.26 8.60 7.89
C THR A 97 5.67 8.08 7.65
N ASP A 98 6.59 8.38 8.58
CA ASP A 98 7.97 7.91 8.52
C ASP A 98 8.04 6.39 8.24
N GLY A 99 8.83 6.02 7.24
CA GLY A 99 9.03 4.63 6.81
C GLY A 99 8.04 4.11 5.78
N MET A 100 6.93 4.80 5.49
CA MET A 100 6.01 4.39 4.42
C MET A 100 6.59 4.67 3.04
N LEU A 101 6.52 3.68 2.15
CA LEU A 101 6.93 3.83 0.75
C LEU A 101 5.81 4.38 -0.12
N ALA A 102 4.58 4.01 0.18
CA ALA A 102 3.39 4.46 -0.52
C ALA A 102 2.14 4.23 0.37
N ALA A 103 1.00 4.79 -0.04
CA ALA A 103 -0.28 4.60 0.64
C ALA A 103 -1.48 4.87 -0.26
N VAL A 104 -2.59 4.16 0.01
CA VAL A 104 -3.90 4.44 -0.58
C VAL A 104 -4.78 5.31 0.34
N TYR A 105 -5.12 6.51 -0.14
CA TYR A 105 -6.12 7.41 0.45
C TYR A 105 -7.41 7.34 -0.36
N ALA A 106 -8.17 6.26 -0.20
CA ALA A 106 -9.39 6.08 -1.02
C ALA A 106 -10.52 7.05 -0.65
N ASP A 107 -10.51 7.66 0.54
CA ASP A 107 -11.43 8.75 0.88
C ASP A 107 -11.13 10.05 0.10
N LYS A 108 -9.95 10.12 -0.52
CA LYS A 108 -9.49 11.26 -1.33
C LYS A 108 -9.23 10.86 -2.78
N ASP A 109 -9.60 9.66 -3.19
CA ASP A 109 -9.31 9.11 -4.51
C ASP A 109 -7.83 9.21 -4.94
N MET A 110 -6.92 8.85 -4.03
CA MET A 110 -5.48 9.01 -4.21
C MET A 110 -4.70 7.74 -3.88
N VAL A 111 -3.64 7.52 -4.67
CA VAL A 111 -2.51 6.67 -4.29
C VAL A 111 -1.26 7.54 -4.27
N ILE A 112 -0.54 7.54 -3.16
CA ILE A 112 0.63 8.38 -2.93
C ILE A 112 1.86 7.50 -2.91
N PHE A 113 2.88 7.83 -3.70
CA PHE A 113 4.20 7.20 -3.72
C PHE A 113 5.23 8.17 -3.15
N GLY A 114 5.93 7.73 -2.10
CA GLY A 114 6.90 8.52 -1.36
C GLY A 114 8.20 8.78 -2.12
N ASP A 115 8.87 9.87 -1.77
CA ASP A 115 10.16 10.31 -2.31
C ASP A 115 11.25 9.26 -2.20
N LYS A 116 11.23 8.48 -1.12
CA LYS A 116 12.15 7.38 -0.88
C LYS A 116 12.20 6.40 -2.05
N LEU A 117 11.06 6.07 -2.68
CA LEU A 117 11.01 5.20 -3.86
C LEU A 117 11.72 5.78 -5.09
N PHE A 118 11.87 7.11 -5.13
CA PHE A 118 12.49 7.85 -6.22
C PHE A 118 13.92 8.30 -5.90
N SER A 119 14.43 8.00 -4.70
CA SER A 119 15.81 8.28 -4.32
C SER A 119 16.80 7.32 -5.00
N ASP A 120 18.05 7.75 -5.18
CA ASP A 120 19.09 6.97 -5.88
C ASP A 120 19.30 5.56 -5.31
N PRO A 121 19.37 5.34 -3.97
CA PRO A 121 19.53 4.00 -3.42
C PRO A 121 18.40 3.05 -3.85
N TRP A 122 17.16 3.56 -3.93
CA TRP A 122 15.98 2.77 -4.28
C TRP A 122 15.85 2.55 -5.78
N ARG A 123 16.20 3.55 -6.59
CA ARG A 123 16.29 3.43 -8.05
C ARG A 123 17.39 2.47 -8.50
N SER A 124 18.46 2.33 -7.71
CA SER A 124 19.57 1.42 -8.00
C SER A 124 19.21 -0.05 -7.79
N ASN A 125 18.12 -0.35 -7.06
CA ASN A 125 17.65 -1.71 -6.90
C ASN A 125 17.25 -2.29 -8.27
N PRO A 126 17.76 -3.47 -8.66
CA PRO A 126 17.40 -4.08 -9.93
C PRO A 126 15.89 -4.27 -10.06
N SER A 127 15.31 -3.74 -11.14
CA SER A 127 13.91 -4.00 -11.47
C SER A 127 13.67 -5.49 -11.74
N PRO A 128 12.44 -6.00 -11.59
CA PRO A 128 12.11 -7.37 -11.99
C PRO A 128 12.55 -7.69 -13.42
N LYS A 129 12.40 -6.75 -14.36
CA LYS A 129 12.88 -6.92 -15.75
C LYS A 129 14.40 -7.10 -15.83
N ALA A 130 15.16 -6.33 -15.07
CA ALA A 130 16.61 -6.45 -15.00
C ALA A 130 17.02 -7.79 -14.36
N LEU A 131 16.33 -8.20 -13.29
CA LEU A 131 16.55 -9.49 -12.63
C LEU A 131 16.31 -10.66 -13.58
N LYS A 132 15.27 -10.61 -14.41
CA LYS A 132 15.02 -11.65 -15.41
C LYS A 132 16.17 -11.80 -16.42
N SER A 133 16.87 -10.70 -16.71
CA SER A 133 18.01 -10.70 -17.62
C SER A 133 19.35 -11.04 -16.95
N SER A 134 19.46 -10.86 -15.64
CA SER A 134 20.66 -11.17 -14.86
C SER A 134 20.44 -12.48 -14.11
N CYS A 135 21.21 -13.53 -14.41
CA CYS A 135 21.05 -14.85 -13.78
C CYS A 135 20.82 -14.74 -12.25
N ILE A 136 19.59 -15.04 -11.82
CA ILE A 136 19.18 -15.07 -10.42
C ILE A 136 19.98 -16.17 -9.71
N SER A 137 20.56 -15.86 -8.56
CA SER A 137 21.37 -16.85 -7.84
C SER A 137 20.46 -17.79 -7.04
N VAL A 138 20.83 -19.07 -7.02
CA VAL A 138 20.12 -20.07 -6.21
C VAL A 138 20.14 -19.63 -4.75
N GLY A 139 18.98 -19.65 -4.10
CA GLY A 139 18.81 -19.23 -2.71
C GLY A 139 18.58 -17.73 -2.52
N ASP A 140 18.54 -16.92 -3.58
CA ASP A 140 18.10 -15.54 -3.43
C ASP A 140 16.65 -15.48 -2.93
N ALA A 141 16.41 -14.64 -1.93
CA ALA A 141 15.09 -14.42 -1.36
C ALA A 141 14.35 -13.35 -2.15
N ILE A 142 13.13 -13.64 -2.59
CA ILE A 142 12.30 -12.71 -3.36
C ILE A 142 12.04 -11.38 -2.62
N GLY A 143 12.08 -11.41 -1.28
CA GLY A 143 11.88 -10.23 -0.43
C GLY A 143 12.91 -9.15 -0.55
N LYS A 144 14.10 -9.45 -1.07
CA LYS A 144 15.08 -8.40 -1.38
C LYS A 144 14.56 -7.40 -2.42
N HIS A 145 13.49 -7.75 -3.14
CA HIS A 145 12.91 -6.95 -4.22
C HIS A 145 11.48 -6.49 -3.92
N SER A 146 10.92 -6.80 -2.73
CA SER A 146 9.55 -6.42 -2.35
C SER A 146 9.34 -4.89 -2.33
N SER A 147 10.45 -4.16 -2.20
CA SER A 147 10.49 -2.72 -1.98
C SER A 147 10.75 -1.93 -3.28
N HIS A 148 10.95 -2.60 -4.43
CA HIS A 148 11.12 -1.94 -5.72
C HIS A 148 9.81 -1.24 -6.16
N LEU A 149 9.91 -0.06 -6.81
CA LEU A 149 8.77 0.77 -7.20
C LEU A 149 7.66 -0.01 -7.90
N SER A 150 7.99 -0.85 -8.89
CA SER A 150 6.98 -1.65 -9.60
C SER A 150 6.23 -2.63 -8.70
N VAL A 151 6.88 -3.17 -7.66
CA VAL A 151 6.27 -4.11 -6.71
C VAL A 151 5.36 -3.35 -5.75
N VAL A 152 5.83 -2.20 -5.26
CA VAL A 152 5.03 -1.28 -4.43
C VAL A 152 3.81 -0.77 -5.21
N MET A 153 3.95 -0.44 -6.49
CA MET A 153 2.81 -0.07 -7.35
C MET A 153 1.76 -1.18 -7.41
N VAL A 154 2.16 -2.44 -7.62
CA VAL A 154 1.20 -3.56 -7.64
C VAL A 154 0.53 -3.73 -6.27
N HIS A 155 1.28 -3.57 -5.17
CA HIS A 155 0.75 -3.62 -3.82
C HIS A 155 -0.33 -2.55 -3.59
N GLU A 156 -0.04 -1.28 -3.86
CA GLU A 156 -1.01 -0.19 -3.65
C GLU A 156 -2.22 -0.30 -4.59
N LEU A 157 -2.00 -0.70 -5.83
CA LEU A 157 -3.10 -0.92 -6.78
C LEU A 157 -3.99 -2.10 -6.34
N ALA A 158 -3.43 -3.11 -5.64
CA ALA A 158 -4.25 -4.17 -5.05
C ALA A 158 -5.17 -3.63 -3.94
N HIS A 159 -4.69 -2.71 -3.09
CA HIS A 159 -5.55 -2.02 -2.14
C HIS A 159 -6.66 -1.23 -2.85
N TRP A 160 -6.31 -0.49 -3.90
CA TRP A 160 -7.25 0.34 -4.66
C TRP A 160 -8.34 -0.51 -5.35
N PHE A 161 -7.93 -1.44 -6.22
CA PHE A 161 -8.86 -2.25 -7.00
C PHE A 161 -9.55 -3.36 -6.18
N GLY A 162 -9.00 -3.72 -5.02
CA GLY A 162 -9.65 -4.63 -4.07
C GLY A 162 -10.94 -4.07 -3.48
N GLY A 163 -11.10 -2.75 -3.52
CA GLY A 163 -12.27 -2.06 -2.98
C GLY A 163 -12.35 -2.11 -1.45
N ARG A 164 -13.49 -1.68 -0.93
CA ARG A 164 -13.77 -1.56 0.51
C ARG A 164 -15.05 -2.29 0.90
N ASP A 165 -15.21 -2.54 2.19
CA ASP A 165 -16.47 -2.99 2.76
C ASP A 165 -17.40 -1.80 3.05
N ASN A 166 -18.63 -2.09 3.48
CA ASN A 166 -19.65 -1.10 3.82
C ASN A 166 -19.23 -0.12 4.95
N TYR A 167 -18.15 -0.42 5.66
CA TYR A 167 -17.59 0.38 6.76
C TYR A 167 -16.34 1.16 6.32
N GLY A 168 -15.99 1.13 5.04
CA GLY A 168 -14.84 1.83 4.48
C GLY A 168 -13.51 1.14 4.74
N LYS A 169 -13.49 -0.09 5.25
CA LYS A 169 -12.27 -0.88 5.44
C LYS A 169 -11.86 -1.54 4.13
N LEU A 170 -10.57 -1.55 3.83
CA LEU A 170 -10.04 -2.22 2.63
C LEU A 170 -10.33 -3.73 2.66
N ASN A 171 -10.84 -4.27 1.55
CA ASN A 171 -11.07 -5.71 1.37
C ASN A 171 -9.74 -6.47 1.19
N ILE A 172 -8.77 -5.82 0.55
CA ILE A 172 -7.37 -6.27 0.46
C ILE A 172 -6.56 -5.37 1.38
N ALA A 173 -5.99 -5.92 2.43
CA ALA A 173 -5.33 -5.18 3.51
C ALA A 173 -3.86 -5.58 3.66
N ASP A 174 -3.11 -4.82 4.47
CA ASP A 174 -1.79 -5.20 4.94
C ASP A 174 -1.93 -6.17 6.11
N HIS A 175 -1.60 -7.44 5.88
CA HIS A 175 -1.59 -8.43 6.95
C HIS A 175 -0.24 -8.44 7.67
N THR A 176 -0.30 -8.71 8.98
CA THR A 176 0.89 -8.94 9.80
C THR A 176 1.67 -10.13 9.25
N ALA A 177 2.99 -10.00 9.15
CA ALA A 177 3.89 -11.11 8.87
C ALA A 177 3.74 -12.19 9.95
N VAL A 178 3.99 -13.44 9.56
CA VAL A 178 3.90 -14.59 10.45
C VAL A 178 5.09 -15.55 10.32
N THR A 179 5.40 -16.33 11.34
CA THR A 179 6.45 -17.37 11.24
C THR A 179 6.02 -18.53 10.34
N LYS A 180 6.90 -19.51 10.12
CA LYS A 180 6.53 -20.79 9.46
C LYS A 180 5.47 -21.58 10.23
N ALA A 181 5.32 -21.34 11.52
CA ALA A 181 4.23 -21.87 12.34
C ALA A 181 2.98 -20.95 12.33
N GLY A 182 3.01 -19.91 11.49
CA GLY A 182 2.06 -18.82 11.36
C GLY A 182 1.71 -18.06 12.65
N LYS A 183 2.71 -17.89 13.52
CA LYS A 183 2.63 -16.95 14.63
C LYS A 183 2.91 -15.53 14.14
N PRO A 184 2.04 -14.54 14.40
CA PRO A 184 2.29 -13.13 14.13
C PRO A 184 3.65 -12.64 14.63
N LEU A 185 4.29 -11.80 13.82
CA LEU A 185 5.56 -11.15 14.10
C LEU A 185 5.37 -9.68 14.41
N TYR A 186 6.07 -9.21 15.45
CA TYR A 186 6.08 -7.82 15.89
C TYR A 186 7.51 -7.35 16.09
N ASP A 187 7.78 -6.09 15.77
CA ASP A 187 8.98 -5.39 16.17
C ASP A 187 8.76 -4.76 17.55
N ASN A 188 9.72 -4.94 18.44
CA ASN A 188 9.78 -4.29 19.74
C ASN A 188 11.15 -3.61 19.86
N ASN A 189 11.21 -2.32 19.51
CA ASN A 189 12.44 -1.54 19.52
C ASN A 189 13.61 -2.20 18.74
N GLY A 190 13.33 -2.73 17.55
CA GLY A 190 14.32 -3.40 16.69
C GLY A 190 14.52 -4.89 16.96
N ALA A 191 13.82 -5.46 17.95
CA ALA A 191 13.80 -6.90 18.17
C ALA A 191 12.54 -7.53 17.55
N VAL A 192 12.73 -8.52 16.67
CA VAL A 192 11.63 -9.28 16.08
C VAL A 192 11.17 -10.37 17.04
N GLU A 193 9.90 -10.29 17.44
CA GLU A 193 9.27 -11.20 18.39
C GLU A 193 8.05 -11.91 17.79
N GLU A 194 7.86 -13.19 18.15
CA GLU A 194 6.67 -13.95 17.81
C GLU A 194 5.63 -13.93 18.93
N HIS A 195 4.37 -13.73 18.57
CA HIS A 195 3.27 -13.63 19.55
C HIS A 195 2.06 -14.47 19.11
N ASN A 196 1.41 -15.17 20.06
CA ASN A 196 0.18 -15.91 19.78
C ASN A 196 -1.05 -15.00 19.70
N THR A 197 -1.01 -13.89 20.44
CA THR A 197 -2.05 -12.86 20.50
C THR A 197 -1.38 -11.50 20.39
N PRO A 198 -2.05 -10.46 19.84
CA PRO A 198 -1.46 -9.13 19.75
C PRO A 198 -0.90 -8.67 21.11
N PRO A 199 0.39 -8.30 21.20
CA PRO A 199 0.99 -7.84 22.43
C PRO A 199 0.38 -6.48 22.83
N THR A 200 0.36 -6.23 24.15
CA THR A 200 -0.09 -4.96 24.73
C THR A 200 1.12 -4.09 25.03
N GLY A 201 1.21 -2.91 24.42
CA GLY A 201 2.24 -1.91 24.70
C GLY A 201 2.58 -1.07 23.47
N ASP A 202 2.95 0.19 23.72
CA ASP A 202 3.15 1.19 22.65
C ASP A 202 4.40 0.95 21.80
N ASN A 203 5.34 0.14 22.30
CA ASN A 203 6.60 -0.19 21.62
C ASN A 203 6.45 -1.29 20.56
N TYR A 204 5.30 -1.96 20.50
CA TYR A 204 5.10 -3.07 19.58
C TYR A 204 4.52 -2.59 18.25
N HIS A 205 5.30 -2.76 17.19
CA HIS A 205 4.87 -2.48 15.83
C HIS A 205 4.65 -3.78 15.06
N ARG A 206 3.53 -3.88 14.34
CA ARG A 206 3.28 -5.04 13.48
C ARG A 206 4.29 -5.04 12.35
N LEU A 207 5.02 -6.14 12.19
CA LEU A 207 5.84 -6.35 10.99
C LEU A 207 4.92 -6.69 9.83
N LYS A 208 5.05 -5.99 8.72
CA LYS A 208 4.23 -6.22 7.53
C LYS A 208 4.81 -7.35 6.70
N THR A 209 3.96 -7.98 5.90
CA THR A 209 4.37 -9.15 5.14
C THR A 209 5.45 -8.84 4.08
N CYS A 210 5.45 -7.64 3.51
CA CYS A 210 6.46 -7.14 2.57
C CYS A 210 7.89 -7.14 3.12
N GLU A 211 8.06 -7.04 4.44
CA GLU A 211 9.35 -7.06 5.13
C GLU A 211 9.87 -8.49 5.32
N TYR A 212 8.99 -9.49 5.29
CA TYR A 212 9.30 -10.90 5.53
C TYR A 212 8.49 -11.86 4.62
N PRO A 213 8.77 -11.96 3.31
CA PRO A 213 7.98 -12.78 2.39
C PRO A 213 7.93 -14.30 2.64
N PRO A 214 8.88 -14.96 3.36
CA PRO A 214 8.71 -16.37 3.74
C PRO A 214 7.49 -16.64 4.64
N SER A 215 6.82 -15.58 5.11
CA SER A 215 5.68 -15.63 6.00
C SER A 215 4.31 -15.81 5.34
N LEU A 216 4.21 -15.65 4.02
CA LEU A 216 2.89 -15.57 3.36
C LEU A 216 2.12 -16.89 3.33
N PHE A 217 2.81 -18.04 3.44
CA PHE A 217 2.23 -19.35 3.16
C PHE A 217 2.78 -20.48 4.05
N PRO A 218 2.64 -20.45 5.38
CA PRO A 218 2.80 -21.68 6.15
C PRO A 218 1.68 -22.64 5.74
N LEU A 219 2.05 -23.65 4.95
CA LEU A 219 1.18 -24.73 4.45
C LEU A 219 0.72 -25.70 5.55
N ASP A 220 1.13 -25.50 6.81
CA ASP A 220 0.72 -26.35 7.92
C ASP A 220 -0.63 -25.87 8.51
N VAL A 221 -1.71 -26.41 7.96
CA VAL A 221 -3.11 -25.97 8.13
C VAL A 221 -3.72 -26.40 9.48
N ALA A 222 -3.01 -27.22 10.26
CA ALA A 222 -3.60 -27.87 11.43
C ALA A 222 -3.77 -26.93 12.64
N ASN A 223 -2.87 -25.95 12.83
CA ASN A 223 -2.83 -25.10 14.04
C ASN A 223 -2.93 -23.59 13.80
N VAL A 224 -3.11 -23.15 12.55
CA VAL A 224 -2.72 -21.79 12.12
C VAL A 224 -3.86 -21.01 11.42
N ARG A 225 -5.10 -21.52 11.51
CA ARG A 225 -6.24 -21.11 10.66
C ARG A 225 -6.65 -19.64 10.74
N HIS A 226 -6.19 -18.88 11.75
CA HIS A 226 -6.63 -17.50 11.95
C HIS A 226 -5.69 -16.43 11.39
N ASN A 227 -4.39 -16.71 11.27
CA ASN A 227 -3.37 -15.70 10.93
C ASN A 227 -2.67 -15.95 9.60
N SER A 228 -2.91 -17.08 8.95
CA SER A 228 -2.22 -17.47 7.72
C SER A 228 -3.09 -18.33 6.80
N GLY A 229 -2.55 -18.70 5.64
CA GLY A 229 -3.18 -19.60 4.67
C GLY A 229 -3.97 -18.88 3.58
N PRO A 230 -4.63 -19.62 2.68
CA PRO A 230 -5.21 -19.07 1.45
C PRO A 230 -6.21 -17.94 1.68
N ALA A 231 -7.06 -18.06 2.71
CA ALA A 231 -8.04 -17.02 3.04
C ALA A 231 -7.41 -15.67 3.42
N LYS A 232 -6.22 -15.71 4.05
CA LYS A 232 -5.44 -14.50 4.36
C LYS A 232 -4.68 -14.01 3.13
N ALA A 233 -4.09 -14.92 2.37
CA ALA A 233 -3.34 -14.56 1.16
C ALA A 233 -4.22 -13.80 0.14
N ILE A 234 -5.44 -14.25 -0.14
CA ILE A 234 -6.32 -13.59 -1.13
C ILE A 234 -6.81 -12.21 -0.67
N THR A 235 -6.68 -11.88 0.62
CA THR A 235 -7.04 -10.57 1.19
C THR A 235 -5.81 -9.75 1.56
N ASN A 236 -4.61 -10.11 1.10
CA ASN A 236 -3.35 -9.44 1.42
C ASN A 236 -2.69 -8.82 0.19
N ALA A 237 -2.43 -7.50 0.21
CA ALA A 237 -1.83 -6.78 -0.93
C ALA A 237 -0.46 -7.35 -1.32
N ASP A 238 0.35 -7.73 -0.33
CA ASP A 238 1.65 -8.36 -0.55
C ASP A 238 1.56 -9.71 -1.26
N SER A 239 0.47 -10.45 -1.09
CA SER A 239 0.29 -11.71 -1.82
C SER A 239 0.14 -11.46 -3.32
N TYR A 240 -0.56 -10.40 -3.72
CA TYR A 240 -0.73 -10.02 -5.12
C TYR A 240 0.58 -9.53 -5.73
N SER A 241 1.32 -8.68 -5.00
CA SER A 241 2.60 -8.15 -5.49
C SER A 241 3.66 -9.24 -5.64
N VAL A 242 3.78 -10.15 -4.66
CA VAL A 242 4.68 -11.31 -4.72
C VAL A 242 4.24 -12.29 -5.80
N PHE A 243 2.94 -12.53 -5.97
CA PHE A 243 2.43 -13.39 -7.05
C PHE A 243 2.73 -12.84 -8.43
N ALA A 244 2.52 -11.55 -8.67
CA ALA A 244 2.89 -10.92 -9.93
C ALA A 244 4.41 -11.04 -10.20
N LEU A 245 5.23 -10.88 -9.17
CA LEU A 245 6.68 -11.00 -9.26
C LEU A 245 7.13 -12.44 -9.60
N MET A 246 6.58 -13.45 -8.92
CA MET A 246 6.90 -14.86 -9.19
C MET A 246 6.35 -15.36 -10.54
N MET A 247 5.21 -14.85 -10.99
CA MET A 247 4.70 -15.14 -12.34
C MET A 247 5.61 -14.57 -13.43
N TYR A 248 6.34 -13.50 -13.12
CA TYR A 248 7.29 -12.89 -14.04
C TYR A 248 8.69 -13.53 -13.97
N LEU A 249 9.11 -13.99 -12.79
CA LEU A 249 10.41 -14.59 -12.47
C LEU A 249 10.23 -16.03 -11.99
N ASP A 250 10.18 -16.97 -12.93
CA ASP A 250 9.84 -18.38 -12.71
C ASP A 250 10.91 -19.18 -11.98
N GLU A 251 12.09 -18.61 -11.76
CA GLU A 251 13.14 -19.18 -10.92
C GLU A 251 12.76 -19.20 -9.43
N TRP A 252 11.85 -18.33 -8.97
CA TRP A 252 11.37 -18.32 -7.59
C TRP A 252 10.17 -19.24 -7.37
N ASP A 253 10.26 -20.09 -6.34
CA ASP A 253 9.24 -21.08 -6.03
C ASP A 253 8.57 -20.81 -4.67
N TRP A 254 7.24 -20.77 -4.69
CA TRP A 254 6.38 -20.71 -3.50
C TRP A 254 6.68 -21.83 -2.49
N SER A 255 6.98 -23.03 -2.97
CA SER A 255 7.19 -24.23 -2.16
C SER A 255 8.52 -24.23 -1.38
N SER A 256 9.43 -23.32 -1.68
CA SER A 256 10.70 -23.09 -0.95
C SER A 256 10.69 -21.83 -0.09
N GLY A 257 9.51 -21.28 0.20
CA GLY A 257 9.39 -20.05 0.99
C GLY A 257 9.88 -18.82 0.23
N GLY A 258 9.70 -18.80 -1.10
CA GLY A 258 10.07 -17.66 -1.94
C GLY A 258 11.57 -17.52 -2.17
N ASN A 259 12.30 -18.64 -2.18
CA ASN A 259 13.72 -18.70 -2.55
C ASN A 259 13.90 -19.23 -3.97
N ALA A 260 14.82 -18.63 -4.72
CA ALA A 260 15.13 -19.02 -6.09
C ALA A 260 15.71 -20.45 -6.16
N LYS A 261 15.26 -21.21 -7.16
CA LYS A 261 15.71 -22.56 -7.48
C LYS A 261 16.28 -22.62 -8.90
N VAL A 262 17.05 -23.67 -9.17
CA VAL A 262 17.37 -24.04 -10.54
C VAL A 262 16.12 -24.66 -11.18
N PRO A 263 15.64 -24.16 -12.34
CA PRO A 263 14.55 -24.78 -13.08
C PRO A 263 14.84 -26.27 -13.32
N GLY A 264 13.92 -27.16 -12.93
CA GLY A 264 14.05 -28.61 -13.12
C GLY A 264 14.71 -29.40 -11.97
N THR A 265 15.06 -28.77 -10.85
CA THR A 265 15.50 -29.50 -9.65
C THR A 265 14.30 -30.07 -8.87
N LYS A 266 14.06 -31.38 -8.98
CA LYS A 266 13.08 -32.09 -8.14
C LYS A 266 13.45 -31.92 -6.66
N ARG A 267 12.43 -31.75 -5.78
CA ARG A 267 12.61 -31.92 -4.33
C ARG A 267 13.35 -33.24 -4.11
N LYS A 268 14.52 -33.20 -3.46
CA LYS A 268 15.01 -34.39 -2.77
C LYS A 268 14.05 -34.58 -1.60
N ASP A 269 13.22 -35.61 -1.68
CA ASP A 269 12.38 -35.99 -0.55
C ASP A 269 13.26 -36.13 0.69
N PRO A 270 12.81 -35.66 1.87
CA PRO A 270 13.52 -35.92 3.11
C PRO A 270 13.66 -37.44 3.27
N PRO A 271 14.78 -37.95 3.82
CA PRO A 271 14.91 -39.37 4.09
C PRO A 271 13.73 -39.81 4.96
N ALA A 272 13.07 -40.91 4.54
CA ALA A 272 11.99 -41.53 5.29
C ALA A 272 12.48 -41.89 6.72
N PRO A 273 11.58 -41.83 7.73
CA PRO A 273 11.93 -42.01 9.13
C PRO A 273 12.58 -43.37 9.42
#